data_AF-A0AA36M8A0-F1
#
_entry.id   AF-A0AA36M8A0-F1
#
_cell.length_a   1.000
_cell.length_b   1.000
_cell.length_c   1.000
_cell.angle_alpha   90.00
_cell.angle_beta   90.00
_cell.angle_gamma   90.00
#
_symmetry.space_group_name_H-M   'P 1'
#
loop_
_entity.id
_entity.type
_entity.pdbx_description
1 polymer ?
#
loop_
_entity_poly.entity_id
_entity_poly.type
_entity_poly.pdbx_seq_one_letter_code
_entity_poly.pdbx_strand_id
1 'polypeptide(L)'
;MITDFGEDAMGLGHDELRKGNSIDLVRSKFYQGLGNSNAERNEALEQMTREREKWRPCLYRSLQKALRDVRAYTYDEVHGKWKPSSRQKRVLQSMENATSQADLAD
;
A
#
# COMPACT_ATOMS: atom_id res chain seq x y z
N MET A 1 -2.63 1.17 -12.51
CA MET A 1 -3.27 2.20 -11.66
C MET A 1 -2.42 2.32 -10.38
N ILE A 2 -2.39 3.45 -9.67
CA ILE A 2 -1.51 3.61 -8.48
C ILE A 2 -1.82 2.59 -7.36
N THR A 3 -2.99 1.95 -7.43
CA THR A 3 -3.42 0.83 -6.57
C THR A 3 -2.55 -0.41 -6.70
N ASP A 4 -1.98 -0.63 -7.88
CA ASP A 4 -1.22 -1.84 -8.19
C ASP A 4 0.19 -1.75 -7.61
N PHE A 5 0.70 -0.53 -7.40
CA PHE A 5 2.02 -0.27 -6.80
C PHE A 5 2.25 -0.98 -5.46
N GLY A 6 1.24 -0.96 -4.57
CA GLY A 6 1.37 -1.63 -3.27
C GLY A 6 1.38 -3.16 -3.40
N GLU A 7 0.67 -3.69 -4.38
CA GLU A 7 0.62 -5.13 -4.67
C GLU A 7 1.90 -5.58 -5.37
N ASP A 8 2.43 -4.80 -6.31
CA ASP A 8 3.71 -4.99 -6.98
C ASP A 8 4.87 -5.04 -5.98
N ALA A 9 4.92 -4.10 -5.03
CA ALA A 9 5.94 -4.05 -4.00
C ALA A 9 5.96 -5.30 -3.10
N MET A 10 4.83 -6.00 -2.98
CA MET A 10 4.70 -7.25 -2.22
C MET A 10 4.80 -8.51 -3.10
N GLY A 11 5.02 -8.38 -4.41
CA GLY A 11 5.01 -9.51 -5.34
C GLY A 11 3.61 -10.09 -5.61
N LEU A 12 2.54 -9.34 -5.32
CA LEU A 12 1.14 -9.71 -5.49
C LEU A 12 0.46 -8.99 -6.66
N GLY A 13 1.25 -8.25 -7.45
CA GLY A 13 0.79 -7.46 -8.60
C GLY A 13 0.50 -8.25 -9.88
N HIS A 14 0.72 -9.57 -9.84
CA HIS A 14 0.52 -10.45 -10.99
C HIS A 14 -0.95 -10.51 -11.42
N ASP A 15 -1.18 -10.41 -12.73
CA ASP A 15 -2.52 -10.40 -13.33
C ASP A 15 -3.27 -11.73 -13.10
N GLU A 16 -2.52 -12.83 -12.94
CA GLU A 16 -3.01 -14.17 -12.61
C GLU A 16 -3.67 -14.24 -11.22
N LEU A 17 -3.30 -13.33 -10.30
CA LEU A 17 -3.86 -13.25 -8.95
C LEU A 17 -5.12 -12.38 -8.90
N ARG A 18 -5.51 -11.75 -10.02
CA ARG A 18 -6.65 -10.85 -10.09
C ARG A 18 -7.94 -11.62 -10.36
N LYS A 19 -8.88 -11.57 -9.42
CA LYS A 19 -10.24 -12.11 -9.63
C LYS A 19 -10.89 -11.53 -10.88
N GLY A 20 -11.41 -12.41 -11.74
CA GLY A 20 -12.13 -12.05 -12.97
C GLY A 20 -11.26 -11.85 -14.21
N ASN A 21 -9.93 -12.00 -14.11
CA ASN A 21 -9.06 -12.02 -15.29
C ASN A 21 -9.10 -13.40 -15.95
N SER A 22 -9.43 -13.43 -17.25
CA SER A 22 -9.39 -14.65 -18.07
C SER A 22 -7.99 -14.82 -18.66
N ILE A 23 -7.04 -15.30 -17.86
CA ILE A 23 -5.67 -15.56 -18.30
C ILE A 23 -5.48 -17.05 -18.51
N ASP A 24 -4.76 -17.39 -19.58
CA ASP A 24 -4.29 -18.75 -19.80
C ASP A 24 -3.13 -19.06 -18.84
N LEU A 25 -3.48 -19.60 -17.67
CA LEU A 25 -2.53 -19.98 -16.61
C LEU A 25 -1.46 -20.95 -17.11
N VAL A 26 -1.79 -21.84 -18.05
CA VAL A 26 -0.85 -22.84 -18.56
C VAL A 26 0.31 -22.20 -19.31
N ARG A 27 0.08 -21.05 -19.96
CA ARG A 27 1.10 -20.28 -20.69
C ARG A 27 1.77 -19.21 -19.83
N SER A 28 1.28 -18.96 -18.62
CA SER A 28 1.85 -17.97 -17.71
C SER A 28 3.20 -18.45 -17.16
N LYS A 29 4.24 -17.64 -17.36
CA LYS A 29 5.56 -17.87 -16.75
C LYS A 29 5.51 -17.76 -15.23
N PHE A 30 4.68 -16.87 -14.71
CA PHE A 30 4.46 -16.73 -13.27
C PHE A 30 3.89 -18.01 -12.69
N TYR A 31 2.78 -18.51 -13.25
CA TYR A 31 2.15 -19.75 -12.80
C TYR A 31 3.07 -20.96 -12.93
N GLN A 32 3.82 -21.08 -14.03
CA GLN A 32 4.81 -22.15 -14.20
C GLN A 32 5.93 -22.10 -13.15
N GLY A 33 6.29 -20.91 -12.66
CA GLY A 33 7.31 -20.70 -11.63
C GLY A 33 6.84 -21.01 -10.20
N LEU A 34 5.54 -21.18 -9.96
CA LEU A 34 4.99 -21.43 -8.62
C LEU A 34 5.25 -22.85 -8.08
N GLY A 35 5.60 -23.80 -8.96
CA GLY A 35 5.82 -25.19 -8.56
C GLY A 35 6.15 -26.11 -9.73
N ASN A 36 6.51 -27.35 -9.40
CA ASN A 36 6.88 -28.36 -10.39
C ASN A 36 5.66 -29.17 -10.86
N SER A 37 4.65 -29.32 -10.00
CA SER A 37 3.39 -29.99 -10.32
C SER A 37 2.21 -29.02 -10.46
N ASN A 38 1.16 -29.43 -11.17
CA ASN A 38 -0.06 -28.62 -11.27
C ASN A 38 -0.77 -28.47 -9.91
N ALA A 39 -0.66 -29.45 -9.02
CA ALA A 39 -1.25 -29.37 -7.68
C ALA A 39 -0.56 -28.27 -6.86
N GLU A 40 0.78 -28.29 -6.81
CA GLU A 40 1.59 -27.27 -6.12
C GLU A 40 1.32 -25.86 -6.66
N ARG A 41 1.27 -25.72 -7.99
CA ARG A 41 1.01 -24.41 -8.62
C ARG A 41 -0.37 -23.87 -8.28
N ASN A 42 -1.39 -24.73 -8.28
CA ASN A 42 -2.75 -24.32 -7.92
C ASN A 42 -2.84 -23.90 -6.45
N GLU A 43 -2.22 -24.67 -5.54
CA GLU A 43 -2.21 -24.34 -4.11
C GLU A 43 -1.48 -23.02 -3.84
N ALA A 44 -0.30 -22.83 -4.43
CA ALA A 44 0.47 -21.59 -4.32
C ALA A 44 -0.30 -20.39 -4.91
N LEU A 45 -0.92 -20.56 -6.08
CA LEU A 45 -1.73 -19.52 -6.72
C LEU A 45 -2.91 -19.13 -5.83
N GLU A 46 -3.59 -20.11 -5.24
CA GLU A 46 -4.71 -19.86 -4.34
C GLU A 46 -4.25 -19.12 -3.08
N GLN A 47 -3.13 -19.53 -2.48
CA GLN A 47 -2.56 -18.86 -1.32
C GLN A 47 -2.22 -17.40 -1.61
N MET A 48 -1.49 -17.13 -2.69
CA MET A 48 -1.13 -15.77 -3.09
C MET A 48 -2.37 -14.91 -3.43
N THR A 49 -3.41 -15.52 -4.01
CA THR A 49 -4.69 -14.85 -4.28
C THR A 49 -5.37 -14.42 -2.97
N ARG A 50 -5.41 -15.29 -1.97
CA ARG A 50 -5.96 -14.97 -0.64
C ARG A 50 -5.15 -13.86 0.05
N GLU A 51 -3.82 -13.91 -0.05
CA GLU A 51 -2.96 -12.87 0.52
C GLU A 51 -3.18 -11.52 -0.14
N ARG A 52 -3.29 -11.47 -1.47
CA ARG A 52 -3.63 -10.26 -2.22
C ARG A 52 -4.94 -9.66 -1.75
N GLU A 53 -5.98 -10.48 -1.59
CA GLU A 53 -7.28 -10.02 -1.10
C GLU A 53 -7.24 -9.48 0.32
N LYS A 54 -6.44 -10.11 1.19
CA LYS A 54 -6.23 -9.67 2.56
C LYS A 54 -5.54 -8.31 2.64
N TRP A 55 -4.49 -8.11 1.84
CA TRP A 55 -3.64 -6.91 1.93
C TRP A 55 -4.15 -5.73 1.11
N ARG A 56 -4.84 -5.96 0.00
CA ARG A 56 -5.33 -4.90 -0.91
C ARG A 56 -6.10 -3.78 -0.20
N PRO A 57 -7.07 -4.04 0.71
CA PRO A 57 -7.78 -2.97 1.41
C PRO A 57 -6.85 -2.12 2.30
N CYS A 58 -5.89 -2.76 2.97
CA CYS A 58 -4.93 -2.10 3.84
C CYS A 58 -3.98 -1.21 3.03
N LEU A 59 -3.40 -1.76 1.95
CA LEU A 59 -2.52 -1.02 1.04
C LEU A 59 -3.24 0.20 0.45
N TYR A 60 -4.46 0.00 -0.05
CA TYR A 60 -5.25 1.08 -0.62
C TYR A 60 -5.55 2.19 0.40
N ARG A 61 -5.99 1.83 1.61
CA ARG A 61 -6.28 2.81 2.68
C ARG A 61 -5.02 3.55 3.12
N SER A 62 -3.90 2.85 3.29
CA SER A 62 -2.63 3.47 3.68
C SER A 62 -2.14 4.43 2.61
N LEU A 63 -2.23 4.05 1.34
CA LEU A 63 -1.87 4.92 0.23
C LEU A 63 -2.77 6.16 0.14
N GLN A 64 -4.08 6.00 0.28
CA GLN A 64 -4.99 7.13 0.34
C GLN A 64 -4.70 8.08 1.51
N LYS A 65 -4.32 7.55 2.67
CA LYS A 65 -3.91 8.36 3.83
C LYS A 65 -2.62 9.12 3.54
N ALA A 66 -1.59 8.46 3.01
CA ALA A 66 -0.32 9.08 2.66
C ALA A 66 -0.51 10.20 1.61
N LEU A 67 -1.29 9.95 0.55
CA LEU A 67 -1.60 10.96 -0.46
C LEU A 67 -2.38 12.14 0.11
N ARG A 68 -3.31 11.88 1.03
CA ARG A 68 -4.04 12.95 1.74
C ARG A 68 -3.09 13.80 2.59
N ASP A 69 -2.12 13.17 3.25
CA ASP A 69 -1.13 13.84 4.07
C ASP A 69 -0.26 14.77 3.22
N VAL A 70 0.28 14.28 2.10
CA VAL A 70 1.04 15.10 1.14
C VAL A 70 0.21 16.28 0.63
N ARG A 71 -1.05 16.05 0.25
CA ARG A 71 -1.97 17.11 -0.20
C ARG A 71 -2.34 18.11 0.90
N ALA A 72 -2.12 17.77 2.17
CA ALA A 72 -2.33 18.67 3.28
C ALA A 72 -1.21 19.70 3.41
N TYR A 73 -0.19 19.67 2.54
CA TYR A 73 0.84 20.68 2.41
C TYR A 73 0.66 21.47 1.11
N THR A 74 0.94 22.77 1.18
CA THR A 74 1.02 23.66 0.03
C THR A 74 2.43 24.20 -0.07
N TYR A 75 2.97 24.29 -1.28
CA TYR A 75 4.28 24.88 -1.49
C TYR A 75 4.18 26.40 -1.39
N ASP A 76 5.00 27.01 -0.53
CA ASP A 76 5.18 28.45 -0.42
C ASP A 76 6.38 28.83 -1.30
N GLU A 77 6.10 29.33 -2.50
CA GLU A 77 7.12 29.74 -3.47
C GLU A 77 7.98 30.91 -2.98
N VAL A 78 7.44 31.77 -2.11
CA VAL A 78 8.15 32.96 -1.60
C VAL A 78 9.28 32.54 -0.66
N HIS A 79 9.03 31.54 0.18
CA HIS A 79 10.01 31.05 1.16
C HIS A 79 10.70 29.76 0.72
N GLY A 80 10.33 29.20 -0.43
CA GLY A 80 10.85 27.95 -0.98
C GLY A 80 10.55 26.72 -0.11
N LYS A 81 9.45 26.73 0.67
CA LYS A 81 9.18 25.71 1.70
C LYS A 81 7.77 25.12 1.59
N TRP A 82 7.62 23.85 1.96
CA TRP A 82 6.30 23.23 2.13
C TRP A 82 5.66 23.70 3.44
N LYS A 83 4.45 24.24 3.35
CA LYS A 83 3.68 24.72 4.49
C LYS A 83 2.50 23.79 4.77
N PRO A 84 2.33 23.31 6.02
CA PRO A 84 1.17 22.51 6.38
C PRO A 84 -0.10 23.35 6.34
N SER A 85 -1.20 22.75 5.93
CA SER A 85 -2.54 23.32 6.04
C SER A 85 -2.91 23.58 7.51
N SER A 86 -3.86 24.48 7.75
CA SER A 86 -4.32 24.82 9.11
C SER A 86 -4.78 23.59 9.90
N ARG A 87 -5.35 22.59 9.21
CA ARG A 87 -5.73 21.30 9.80
C ARG A 87 -4.50 20.49 10.21
N GLN A 88 -3.52 20.35 9.31
CA GLN A 88 -2.31 19.58 9.58
C GLN A 88 -1.47 20.23 10.70
N LYS A 89 -1.41 21.56 10.73
CA LYS A 89 -0.74 22.33 11.78
C LYS A 89 -1.30 22.02 13.18
N ARG A 90 -2.63 21.92 13.32
CA ARG A 90 -3.29 21.54 14.57
C ARG A 90 -2.97 20.10 15.00
N VAL A 91 -2.90 19.17 14.05
CA VAL A 91 -2.55 17.77 14.33
C VAL A 91 -1.11 17.69 14.81
N LEU A 92 -0.17 18.34 14.13
CA LEU A 92 1.24 18.37 14.53
C LEU A 92 1.42 18.96 15.94
N GLN A 93 0.76 20.08 16.25
CA GLN A 93 0.78 20.66 17.60
C GLN A 93 0.22 19.70 18.65
N SER A 94 -0.86 18.97 18.35
CA SER A 94 -1.39 17.99 19.30
C SER A 94 -0.46 16.80 19.53
N MET A 95 0.31 16.40 18.51
CA MET A 95 1.30 15.33 18.61
C MET A 95 2.53 15.79 19.43
N GLU A 96 3.04 16.98 19.16
CA GLU A 96 4.15 17.58 19.93
C GLU A 96 3.81 17.73 21.42
N ASN A 97 2.59 18.18 21.73
CA ASN A 97 2.12 18.29 23.11
C ASN A 97 2.00 16.91 23.79
N ALA A 98 1.58 15.87 23.05
CA ALA A 98 1.46 14.51 23.58
C ALA A 98 2.82 13.87 23.86
N THR A 99 3.80 14.06 22.97
CA THR A 99 5.19 13.59 23.18
C THR A 99 5.83 14.28 24.37
N SER A 100 5.67 15.60 24.49
CA SER A 100 6.22 16.37 25.63
C SER A 100 5.65 15.96 26.98
N GLN A 101 4.41 15.43 27.03
CA GLN A 101 3.81 14.91 28.27
C GLN A 101 4.29 13.49 28.61
N ALA A 102 4.67 12.68 27.61
CA ALA A 102 5.22 11.35 27.84
C ALA A 102 6.65 11.40 28.40
N ASP A 103 7.47 12.33 27.90
CA ASP A 103 8.87 12.51 28.34
C ASP A 103 9.00 13.11 29.75
N LEU A 104 7.91 13.66 30.30
CA LEU A 104 7.85 14.19 31.68
C LEU A 104 7.32 13.16 32.70
N ALA A 105 6.90 11.99 32.25
CA ALA A 105 6.30 10.93 33.07
C ALA A 105 7.27 9.77 33.40
N ASP A 106 8.48 9.79 32.82
CA ASP A 106 9.63 8.93 33.16
C ASP A 106 10.67 9.69 34.02
#